data_AF-A0A7L3K7G5-F1
#
_entry.id   AF-A0A7L3K7G5-F1
#
_cell.length_a   1.000
_cell.length_b   1.000
_cell.length_c   1.000
_cell.angle_alpha   90.00
_cell.angle_beta   90.00
_cell.angle_gamma   90.00
#
_symmetry.space_group_name_H-M   'P 1'
#
loop_
_entity.id
_entity.type
_entity.pdbx_description
1 polymer ?
#
loop_
_entity_poly.entity_id
_entity_poly.type
_entity_poly.pdbx_seq_one_letter_code
_entity_poly.pdbx_strand_id
1 'polypeptide(L)'
;RVEELLRSINVHASLPPKIMVNEPPRLLSKGVIEDVWKQQTLLRLLQLIEVPLLEDILMSSVKTKSDSFGKEDDMIISNTFLDREVTCSLNLPELDSWLYAAIECLEYFPDQFLVMVSQQLPQSTDNPSSLNTYKKILFDVIVKYYSQKKDSLLATQDLDIYSGIIELIEKGKMDQALEALQLYLKLLAPNIIEELHRLLTFLAIASESESYRLQKQFENRFVIIKTCTKFILQNRTLSKTQAELLTQFLMDNHSELFKAPLTLLELTSRRLQSLLEGQDPDINSGFTFCQRITTKEYEDQKQQTNQYLLALIQAMDNDPTVPLKQKKKLI
;
A
#
# COMPACT_ATOMS: atom_id res chain seq x y z
N ARG A 1 -72.07 -13.56 5.72
CA ARG A 1 -71.50 -12.90 6.93
C ARG A 1 -70.00 -12.56 6.81
N VAL A 2 -69.39 -12.58 5.62
CA VAL A 2 -68.04 -12.03 5.37
C VAL A 2 -68.06 -10.94 4.27
N GLU A 3 -69.03 -11.00 3.35
CA GLU A 3 -69.16 -10.02 2.26
C GLU A 3 -69.65 -8.63 2.68
N GLU A 4 -70.31 -8.47 3.84
CA GLU A 4 -70.68 -7.16 4.39
C GLU A 4 -69.52 -6.44 5.10
N LEU A 5 -68.46 -7.17 5.49
CA LEU A 5 -67.26 -6.56 6.09
C LEU A 5 -66.29 -6.00 5.03
N LEU A 6 -66.42 -6.41 3.77
CA LEU A 6 -65.54 -5.97 2.68
C LEU A 6 -66.06 -4.75 1.92
N ARG A 7 -67.30 -4.30 2.18
CA ARG A 7 -67.87 -3.09 1.56
C ARG A 7 -67.62 -1.80 2.35
N SER A 8 -67.13 -1.88 3.59
CA SER A 8 -66.82 -0.71 4.44
C SER A 8 -65.37 -0.21 4.34
N ILE A 9 -64.51 -0.87 3.55
CA ILE A 9 -63.09 -0.50 3.38
C ILE A 9 -62.86 0.35 2.11
N ASN A 10 -63.91 0.65 1.33
CA ASN A 10 -63.82 1.66 0.26
C ASN A 10 -64.01 3.06 0.84
N VAL A 11 -63.00 3.56 1.55
CA VAL A 11 -62.85 4.98 1.87
C VAL A 11 -61.73 5.53 1.01
N HIS A 12 -62.11 6.48 0.15
CA HIS A 12 -61.28 7.28 -0.72
C HIS A 12 -59.89 7.57 -0.14
N ALA A 13 -58.84 7.00 -0.75
CA ALA A 13 -57.48 7.49 -0.59
C ALA A 13 -57.37 8.80 -1.37
N SER A 14 -57.73 9.91 -0.72
CA SER A 14 -57.33 11.25 -1.13
C SER A 14 -55.81 11.28 -1.29
N LEU A 15 -55.35 11.68 -2.47
CA LEU A 15 -53.95 12.02 -2.77
C LEU A 15 -53.33 12.80 -1.60
N PRO A 16 -52.19 12.37 -1.04
CA PRO A 16 -51.47 13.23 -0.12
C PRO A 16 -51.00 14.48 -0.90
N PRO A 17 -50.87 15.64 -0.22
CA PRO A 17 -50.26 16.80 -0.86
C PRO A 17 -48.89 16.35 -1.39
N LYS A 18 -48.54 16.84 -2.59
CA LYS A 18 -47.24 16.66 -3.22
C LYS A 18 -46.20 17.26 -2.29
N ILE A 19 -45.76 16.50 -1.29
CA ILE A 19 -44.54 16.75 -0.56
C ILE A 19 -43.50 16.71 -1.67
N MET A 20 -42.95 17.88 -1.99
CA MET A 20 -41.68 17.94 -2.68
C MET A 20 -40.71 17.24 -1.74
N VAL A 21 -40.60 15.93 -1.92
CA VAL A 21 -39.46 15.16 -1.45
C VAL A 21 -38.32 15.90 -2.12
N ASN A 22 -37.63 16.70 -1.32
CA ASN A 22 -36.36 17.30 -1.67
C ASN A 22 -35.62 16.25 -2.49
N GLU A 23 -35.17 16.64 -3.69
CA GLU A 23 -34.33 15.78 -4.53
C GLU A 23 -33.38 15.01 -3.60
N PRO A 24 -33.26 13.68 -3.75
CA PRO A 24 -32.27 12.96 -2.96
C PRO A 24 -30.95 13.70 -3.14
N PRO A 25 -30.19 13.98 -2.05
CA PRO A 25 -28.88 14.59 -2.19
C PRO A 25 -28.17 13.79 -3.28
N ARG A 26 -27.65 14.44 -4.32
CA ARG A 26 -27.13 13.76 -5.51
C ARG A 26 -26.08 12.74 -5.09
N LEU A 27 -26.47 11.49 -4.83
CA LEU A 27 -25.57 10.51 -4.26
C LEU A 27 -24.61 10.10 -5.38
N LEU A 28 -23.30 10.33 -5.15
CA LEU A 28 -22.27 9.85 -6.07
C LEU A 28 -22.34 8.32 -6.13
N SER A 29 -22.09 7.76 -7.31
CA SER A 29 -22.05 6.30 -7.45
C SER A 29 -20.85 5.73 -6.69
N LYS A 30 -20.96 4.46 -6.27
CA LYS A 30 -19.86 3.76 -5.58
C LYS A 30 -18.56 3.77 -6.41
N GLY A 31 -18.65 3.59 -7.72
CA GLY A 31 -17.50 3.65 -8.62
C GLY A 31 -16.82 5.03 -8.63
N VAL A 32 -17.62 6.11 -8.68
CA VAL A 32 -17.06 7.48 -8.61
C VAL A 32 -16.34 7.72 -7.29
N ILE A 33 -16.87 7.20 -6.18
CA ILE A 33 -16.24 7.31 -4.87
C ILE A 33 -14.89 6.56 -4.86
N GLU A 34 -14.86 5.31 -5.32
CA GLU A 34 -13.64 4.50 -5.42
C GLU A 34 -12.59 5.15 -6.33
N ASP A 35 -13.01 5.70 -7.47
CA ASP A 35 -12.13 6.42 -8.40
C ASP A 35 -11.53 7.67 -7.75
N VAL A 36 -12.33 8.45 -7.03
CA VAL A 36 -11.84 9.63 -6.30
C VAL A 36 -10.81 9.22 -5.25
N TRP A 37 -11.07 8.16 -4.48
CA TRP A 37 -10.08 7.64 -3.53
C TRP A 37 -8.78 7.24 -4.20
N LYS A 38 -8.85 6.48 -5.31
CA LYS A 38 -7.67 6.03 -6.05
C LYS A 38 -6.89 7.22 -6.62
N GLN A 39 -7.58 8.18 -7.25
CA GLN A 39 -7.00 9.38 -7.82
C GLN A 39 -6.30 10.23 -6.76
N GLN A 40 -6.97 10.52 -5.64
CA GLN A 40 -6.38 11.32 -4.56
C GLN A 40 -5.19 10.61 -3.91
N THR A 41 -5.25 9.28 -3.78
CA THR A 41 -4.14 8.48 -3.24
C THR A 41 -2.91 8.58 -4.13
N LEU A 42 -3.08 8.35 -5.45
CA LEU A 42 -2.00 8.46 -6.42
C LEU A 42 -1.43 9.88 -6.46
N LEU A 43 -2.31 10.89 -6.56
CA LEU A 43 -1.92 12.30 -6.61
C LEU A 43 -1.08 12.71 -5.40
N ARG A 44 -1.52 12.32 -4.20
CA ARG A 44 -0.79 12.64 -2.98
C ARG A 44 0.55 11.92 -2.91
N LEU A 45 0.60 10.65 -3.33
CA LEU A 45 1.84 9.86 -3.37
C LEU A 45 2.89 10.52 -4.28
N LEU A 46 2.46 11.04 -5.44
CA LEU A 46 3.33 11.73 -6.41
C LEU A 46 3.79 13.11 -5.94
N GLN A 47 3.04 13.77 -5.07
CA GLN A 47 3.48 15.02 -4.45
C GLN A 47 4.57 14.78 -3.39
N LEU A 48 4.53 13.63 -2.72
CA LEU A 48 5.49 13.26 -1.69
C LEU A 48 6.79 12.73 -2.29
N ILE A 49 6.65 11.90 -3.33
CA ILE A 49 7.76 11.30 -4.04
C ILE A 49 7.87 12.03 -5.37
N GLU A 50 8.89 12.86 -5.54
CA GLU A 50 9.20 13.56 -6.81
C GLU A 50 9.60 12.54 -7.90
N VAL A 51 8.69 11.67 -8.35
CA VAL A 51 8.95 10.65 -9.37
C VAL A 51 9.10 11.33 -10.73
N PRO A 52 10.24 11.18 -11.42
CA PRO A 52 10.34 11.58 -12.81
C PRO A 52 9.59 10.55 -13.65
N LEU A 53 8.40 10.93 -14.13
CA LEU A 53 7.57 10.25 -15.14
C LEU A 53 6.68 9.10 -14.61
N LEU A 54 5.39 9.23 -14.92
CA LEU A 54 4.25 8.55 -14.32
C LEU A 54 3.68 7.40 -15.17
N GLU A 55 4.34 7.06 -16.27
CA GLU A 55 3.77 6.21 -17.32
C GLU A 55 3.60 4.76 -16.86
N ASP A 56 4.55 4.22 -16.11
CA ASP A 56 4.54 2.82 -15.68
C ASP A 56 3.58 2.53 -14.52
N ILE A 57 3.42 3.46 -13.57
CA ILE A 57 2.48 3.36 -12.44
C ILE A 57 1.02 3.42 -12.95
N LEU A 58 0.74 4.27 -13.94
CA LEU A 58 -0.60 4.40 -14.53
C LEU A 58 -0.97 3.17 -15.40
N MET A 59 -0.01 2.64 -16.18
CA MET A 59 -0.23 1.44 -17.01
C MET A 59 -0.33 0.14 -16.20
N SER A 60 0.37 0.04 -15.07
CA SER A 60 0.31 -1.10 -14.15
C SER A 60 -1.11 -1.41 -13.67
N SER A 61 -1.90 -0.37 -13.35
CA SER A 61 -3.27 -0.56 -12.86
C SER A 61 -4.27 -1.08 -13.91
N VAL A 62 -3.89 -1.05 -15.19
CA VAL A 62 -4.69 -1.59 -16.31
C VAL A 62 -4.35 -3.05 -16.58
N LYS A 63 -3.15 -3.51 -16.21
CA LYS A 63 -2.78 -4.92 -16.28
C LYS A 63 -2.91 -5.54 -14.89
N THR A 64 -4.15 -5.77 -14.45
CA THR A 64 -4.43 -6.91 -13.58
C THR A 64 -3.81 -8.14 -14.23
N LYS A 65 -2.61 -8.53 -13.79
CA LYS A 65 -2.04 -9.83 -14.08
C LYS A 65 -2.91 -10.84 -13.35
N SER A 66 -4.02 -11.23 -13.98
CA SER A 66 -4.55 -12.57 -13.82
C SER A 66 -3.56 -13.50 -14.51
N ASP A 67 -2.51 -13.92 -13.80
CA ASP A 67 -1.77 -15.14 -14.11
C ASP A 67 -0.59 -15.26 -13.13
N SER A 68 -0.87 -15.85 -11.97
CA SER A 68 0.05 -16.81 -11.36
C SER A 68 -0.50 -17.51 -10.12
N PHE A 69 -1.81 -17.80 -10.01
CA PHE A 69 -2.30 -18.90 -9.17
C PHE A 69 -3.64 -19.41 -9.68
N GLY A 70 -3.63 -20.64 -10.22
CA GLY A 70 -4.84 -21.40 -10.50
C GLY A 70 -5.52 -21.01 -11.80
N LYS A 71 -5.80 -22.03 -12.61
CA LYS A 71 -6.73 -21.91 -13.73
C LYS A 71 -8.07 -21.40 -13.20
N GLU A 72 -8.76 -20.73 -14.10
CA GLU A 72 -10.19 -20.48 -14.15
C GLU A 72 -10.96 -21.80 -13.90
N ASP A 73 -11.06 -22.23 -12.65
CA ASP A 73 -11.95 -23.27 -12.17
C ASP A 73 -12.65 -22.69 -10.94
N ASP A 74 -13.89 -22.25 -11.19
CA ASP A 74 -14.90 -21.76 -10.26
C ASP A 74 -14.55 -20.54 -9.38
N MET A 75 -15.50 -19.61 -9.32
CA MET A 75 -15.70 -18.70 -8.19
C MET A 75 -16.05 -19.52 -6.93
N ILE A 76 -15.11 -20.34 -6.45
CA ILE A 76 -15.12 -20.79 -5.08
C ILE A 76 -14.54 -19.61 -4.30
N ILE A 77 -15.41 -18.81 -3.70
CA ILE A 77 -15.03 -18.04 -2.53
C ILE A 77 -14.61 -19.11 -1.52
N SER A 78 -13.31 -19.41 -1.47
CA SER A 78 -12.76 -20.31 -0.47
C SER A 78 -13.12 -19.72 0.88
N ASN A 79 -14.07 -20.34 1.55
CA ASN A 79 -14.50 -20.03 2.91
C ASN A 79 -13.40 -20.42 3.93
N THR A 80 -12.13 -20.34 3.53
CA THR A 80 -10.95 -20.82 4.27
C THR A 80 -10.63 -19.99 5.50
N PHE A 81 -11.30 -18.86 5.70
CA PHE A 81 -11.08 -17.95 6.83
C PHE A 81 -12.13 -18.06 7.95
N LEU A 82 -13.25 -18.76 7.75
CA LEU A 82 -14.30 -18.80 8.78
C LEU A 82 -14.15 -19.93 9.81
N ASP A 83 -13.42 -21.02 9.50
CA ASP A 83 -13.34 -22.22 10.37
C ASP A 83 -11.91 -22.63 10.77
N ARG A 84 -10.87 -21.85 10.42
CA ARG A 84 -9.48 -22.28 10.64
C ARG A 84 -8.95 -21.83 12.00
N GLU A 85 -9.42 -22.48 13.07
CA GLU A 85 -8.88 -22.32 14.41
C GLU A 85 -7.50 -23.00 14.54
N VAL A 86 -6.46 -22.33 14.01
CA VAL A 86 -5.07 -22.81 14.06
C VAL A 86 -4.63 -23.08 15.51
N THR A 87 -5.08 -22.24 16.46
CA THR A 87 -4.88 -22.39 17.91
C THR A 87 -5.35 -23.75 18.42
N CYS A 88 -6.57 -24.18 18.05
CA CYS A 88 -7.17 -25.45 18.44
C CYS A 88 -6.48 -26.64 17.79
N SER A 89 -5.99 -26.49 16.55
CA SER A 89 -5.28 -27.56 15.83
C SER A 89 -3.88 -27.87 16.39
N LEU A 90 -3.25 -26.89 17.04
CA LEU A 90 -1.86 -26.98 17.51
C LEU A 90 -1.73 -27.26 19.02
N ASN A 91 -2.84 -27.37 19.76
CA ASN A 91 -2.87 -27.61 21.22
C ASN A 91 -1.89 -26.72 22.01
N LEU A 92 -1.78 -25.45 21.63
CA LEU A 92 -0.80 -24.54 22.22
C LEU A 92 -1.23 -24.14 23.65
N PRO A 93 -0.28 -24.04 24.60
CA PRO A 93 -0.56 -23.54 25.95
C PRO A 93 -0.93 -22.04 25.93
N GLU A 94 -1.07 -21.42 27.11
CA GLU A 94 -1.32 -19.98 27.28
C GLU A 94 -0.47 -19.14 26.31
N LEU A 95 -1.15 -18.47 25.38
CA LEU A 95 -0.53 -17.78 24.25
C LEU A 95 0.03 -16.45 24.71
N ASP A 96 1.37 -16.33 24.70
CA ASP A 96 2.00 -15.02 24.78
C ASP A 96 1.84 -14.24 23.47
N SER A 97 2.09 -12.94 23.51
CA SER A 97 1.94 -12.03 22.35
C SER A 97 2.75 -12.49 21.14
N TRP A 98 3.92 -13.11 21.37
CA TRP A 98 4.79 -13.63 20.33
C TRP A 98 4.16 -14.83 19.61
N LEU A 99 3.64 -15.81 20.36
CA LEU A 99 2.99 -16.99 19.81
C LEU A 99 1.70 -16.63 19.10
N TYR A 100 0.92 -15.71 19.66
CA TYR A 100 -0.29 -15.20 19.02
C TYR A 100 0.01 -14.59 17.64
N ALA A 101 1.00 -13.70 17.56
CA ALA A 101 1.39 -13.09 16.28
C ALA A 101 1.94 -14.11 15.25
N ALA A 102 2.62 -15.16 15.72
CA ALA A 102 3.07 -16.24 14.84
C ALA A 102 1.90 -17.05 14.27
N ILE A 103 0.86 -17.29 15.07
CA ILE A 103 -0.34 -18.03 14.65
C ILE A 103 -1.16 -17.25 13.63
N GLU A 104 -1.32 -15.94 13.83
CA GLU A 104 -1.98 -15.05 12.86
C GLU A 104 -1.31 -15.14 11.47
N CYS A 105 0.02 -15.30 11.42
CA CYS A 105 0.73 -15.55 10.17
C CYS A 105 0.39 -16.91 9.55
N LEU A 106 0.30 -17.96 10.37
CA LEU A 106 0.02 -19.33 9.92
C LEU A 106 -1.37 -19.49 9.31
N GLU A 107 -2.35 -18.69 9.72
CA GLU A 107 -3.69 -18.72 9.14
C GLU A 107 -3.68 -18.47 7.62
N TYR A 108 -2.71 -17.71 7.11
CA TYR A 108 -2.54 -17.44 5.68
C TYR A 108 -1.78 -18.55 4.94
N PHE A 109 -1.15 -19.50 5.65
CA PHE A 109 -0.28 -20.50 5.04
C PHE A 109 -1.07 -21.71 4.51
N PRO A 110 -0.61 -22.38 3.44
CA PRO A 110 -1.20 -23.64 3.00
C PRO A 110 -1.19 -24.72 4.08
N ASP A 111 -2.19 -25.62 4.07
CA ASP A 111 -2.34 -26.70 5.07
C ASP A 111 -1.10 -27.58 5.24
N GLN A 112 -0.29 -27.74 4.19
CA GLN A 112 0.97 -28.48 4.27
C GLN A 112 1.92 -27.92 5.34
N PHE A 113 1.98 -26.60 5.49
CA PHE A 113 2.82 -25.97 6.51
C PHE A 113 2.24 -26.12 7.91
N LEU A 114 0.91 -26.14 8.04
CA LEU A 114 0.24 -26.39 9.31
C LEU A 114 0.49 -27.82 9.81
N VAL A 115 0.40 -28.81 8.91
CA VAL A 115 0.74 -30.22 9.20
C VAL A 115 2.22 -30.35 9.57
N MET A 116 3.10 -29.62 8.89
CA MET A 116 4.52 -29.58 9.25
C MET A 116 4.76 -29.05 10.67
N VAL A 117 4.04 -27.99 11.07
CA VAL A 117 4.12 -27.47 12.45
C VAL A 117 3.66 -28.56 13.41
N SER A 118 2.44 -29.10 13.24
CA SER A 118 1.86 -30.07 14.18
C SER A 118 2.70 -31.34 14.38
N GLN A 119 3.40 -31.80 13.33
CA GLN A 119 4.33 -32.94 13.42
C GLN A 119 5.61 -32.63 14.19
N GLN A 120 6.06 -31.38 14.19
CA GLN A 120 7.28 -30.94 14.87
C GLN A 120 7.04 -30.50 16.32
N LEU A 121 5.78 -30.26 16.70
CA LEU A 121 5.43 -29.83 18.05
C LEU A 121 5.63 -30.96 19.08
N PRO A 122 6.31 -30.69 20.23
CA PRO A 122 6.42 -31.66 21.31
C PRO A 122 5.06 -31.93 21.98
N GLN A 123 4.67 -33.19 22.14
CA GLN A 123 3.38 -33.58 22.73
C GLN A 123 3.27 -33.36 24.26
N SER A 124 4.28 -32.77 24.92
CA SER A 124 4.29 -32.53 26.37
C SER A 124 4.55 -31.07 26.72
N THR A 125 3.64 -30.50 27.52
CA THR A 125 3.45 -29.05 27.66
C THR A 125 4.06 -28.46 28.94
N ASP A 126 4.56 -29.28 29.87
CA ASP A 126 4.75 -28.86 31.27
C ASP A 126 6.05 -28.10 31.61
N ASN A 127 6.80 -27.56 30.63
CA ASN A 127 8.06 -26.87 30.93
C ASN A 127 8.27 -25.60 30.09
N PRO A 128 8.84 -24.50 30.62
CA PRO A 128 9.16 -23.28 29.85
C PRO A 128 10.16 -23.54 28.70
N SER A 129 10.92 -24.64 28.78
CA SER A 129 11.76 -25.18 27.69
C SER A 129 10.94 -25.59 26.46
N SER A 130 9.71 -26.08 26.64
CA SER A 130 8.82 -26.45 25.54
C SER A 130 8.38 -25.19 24.78
N LEU A 131 7.98 -24.11 25.46
CA LEU A 131 7.55 -22.84 24.85
C LEU A 131 8.60 -22.26 23.90
N ASN A 132 9.86 -22.24 24.33
CA ASN A 132 10.97 -21.81 23.48
C ASN A 132 11.18 -22.71 22.26
N THR A 133 10.89 -24.00 22.40
CA THR A 133 10.91 -24.96 21.29
C THR A 133 9.78 -24.67 20.29
N TYR A 134 8.57 -24.38 20.76
CA TYR A 134 7.44 -23.93 19.92
C TYR A 134 7.82 -22.68 19.12
N LYS A 135 8.34 -21.63 19.79
CA LYS A 135 8.74 -20.38 19.14
C LYS A 135 9.79 -20.59 18.06
N LYS A 136 10.78 -21.45 18.34
CA LYS A 136 11.80 -21.81 17.35
C LYS A 136 11.19 -22.48 16.10
N ILE A 137 10.35 -23.50 16.30
CA ILE A 137 9.71 -24.24 15.21
C ILE A 137 8.85 -23.31 14.36
N LEU A 138 8.04 -22.46 15.00
CA LEU A 138 7.17 -21.50 14.32
C LEU A 138 7.98 -20.50 13.49
N PHE A 139 9.04 -19.93 14.06
CA PHE A 139 9.93 -19.03 13.33
C PHE A 139 10.58 -19.73 12.12
N ASP A 140 11.10 -20.93 12.30
CA ASP A 140 11.74 -21.69 11.22
C ASP A 140 10.74 -22.02 10.09
N VAL A 141 9.49 -22.35 10.44
CA VAL A 141 8.42 -22.61 9.46
C VAL A 141 8.01 -21.33 8.72
N ILE A 142 7.84 -20.21 9.41
CA ILE A 142 7.52 -18.90 8.79
C ILE A 142 8.62 -18.51 7.82
N VAL A 143 9.88 -18.55 8.24
CA VAL A 143 11.03 -18.25 7.38
C VAL A 143 11.10 -19.20 6.19
N LYS A 144 10.79 -20.50 6.38
CA LYS A 144 10.76 -21.49 5.30
C LYS A 144 9.66 -21.19 4.28
N TYR A 145 8.46 -20.85 4.71
CA TYR A 145 7.33 -20.50 3.84
C TYR A 145 7.69 -19.32 2.93
N TYR A 146 8.11 -18.20 3.52
CA TYR A 146 8.47 -17.01 2.76
C TYR A 146 9.74 -17.18 1.92
N SER A 147 10.66 -18.08 2.30
CA SER A 147 11.83 -18.42 1.46
C SER A 147 11.46 -19.24 0.22
N GLN A 148 10.35 -19.98 0.25
CA GLN A 148 9.89 -20.78 -0.89
C GLN A 148 9.01 -19.98 -1.85
N LYS A 149 8.43 -18.87 -1.39
CA LYS A 149 7.67 -17.94 -2.23
C LYS A 149 8.63 -17.29 -3.25
N LYS A 150 8.36 -17.48 -4.54
CA LYS A 150 9.21 -16.98 -5.63
C LYS A 150 9.14 -15.45 -5.79
N ASP A 151 8.03 -14.87 -5.38
CA ASP A 151 7.76 -13.43 -5.49
C ASP A 151 7.79 -12.79 -4.11
N SER A 152 8.44 -11.62 -3.99
CA SER A 152 8.36 -10.82 -2.78
C SER A 152 6.97 -10.25 -2.57
N LEU A 153 6.63 -9.96 -1.31
CA LEU A 153 5.32 -9.36 -0.97
C LEU A 153 5.10 -8.01 -1.65
N LEU A 154 6.16 -7.20 -1.72
CA LEU A 154 6.14 -5.93 -2.43
C LEU A 154 6.68 -6.13 -3.85
N ALA A 155 5.90 -5.70 -4.84
CA ALA A 155 6.16 -5.99 -6.24
C ALA A 155 7.38 -5.22 -6.78
N THR A 156 8.20 -5.88 -7.61
CA THR A 156 9.39 -5.28 -8.25
C THR A 156 9.06 -4.18 -9.27
N GLN A 157 7.79 -3.98 -9.62
CA GLN A 157 7.38 -2.98 -10.61
C GLN A 157 7.25 -1.56 -10.03
N ASP A 158 7.27 -1.41 -8.71
CA ASP A 158 7.06 -0.14 -8.01
C ASP A 158 8.38 0.49 -7.50
N LEU A 159 9.48 0.25 -8.22
CA LEU A 159 10.83 0.63 -7.80
C LEU A 159 11.01 2.13 -7.59
N ASP A 160 10.38 2.95 -8.43
CA ASP A 160 10.47 4.41 -8.33
C ASP A 160 9.81 4.90 -7.04
N ILE A 161 8.71 4.24 -6.63
CA ILE A 161 8.02 4.52 -5.37
C ILE A 161 8.93 4.16 -4.19
N TYR A 162 9.52 2.96 -4.17
CA TYR A 162 10.42 2.58 -3.07
C TYR A 162 11.64 3.49 -2.99
N SER A 163 12.27 3.81 -4.12
CA SER A 163 13.44 4.68 -4.19
C SER A 163 13.12 6.06 -3.63
N GLY A 164 11.96 6.60 -4.02
CA GLY A 164 11.41 7.82 -3.47
C GLY A 164 11.19 7.83 -1.96
N ILE A 165 10.56 6.77 -1.43
CA ILE A 165 10.35 6.61 0.02
C ILE A 165 11.69 6.49 0.74
N ILE A 166 12.64 5.72 0.19
CA ILE A 166 13.99 5.57 0.73
C ILE A 166 14.70 6.93 0.79
N GLU A 167 14.61 7.74 -0.26
CA GLU A 167 15.17 9.10 -0.24
C GLU A 167 14.55 9.97 0.85
N LEU A 168 13.23 9.88 1.09
CA LEU A 168 12.57 10.60 2.18
C LEU A 168 13.11 10.16 3.55
N ILE A 169 13.32 8.85 3.73
CA ILE A 169 13.90 8.28 4.96
C ILE A 169 15.34 8.77 5.14
N GLU A 170 16.17 8.70 4.10
CA GLU A 170 17.57 9.16 4.12
C GLU A 170 17.69 10.67 4.39
N LYS A 171 16.73 11.47 3.89
CA LYS A 171 16.62 12.91 4.16
C LYS A 171 16.02 13.23 5.55
N GLY A 172 15.65 12.22 6.33
CA GLY A 172 15.08 12.37 7.68
C GLY A 172 13.62 12.83 7.72
N LYS A 173 12.90 12.80 6.60
CA LYS A 173 11.50 13.21 6.50
C LYS A 173 10.56 12.04 6.84
N MET A 174 10.63 11.55 8.08
CA MET A 174 9.97 10.31 8.52
C MET A 174 8.45 10.35 8.35
N ASP A 175 7.80 11.49 8.68
CA ASP A 175 6.35 11.63 8.54
C ASP A 175 5.89 11.54 7.09
N GLN A 176 6.65 12.13 6.16
CA GLN A 176 6.37 12.08 4.72
C GLN A 176 6.61 10.67 4.16
N ALA A 177 7.67 9.99 4.62
CA ALA A 177 7.94 8.61 4.25
C ALA A 177 6.83 7.67 4.75
N LEU A 178 6.35 7.87 5.97
CA LEU A 178 5.23 7.11 6.54
C LEU A 178 3.95 7.35 5.74
N GLU A 179 3.61 8.61 5.45
CA GLU A 179 2.45 8.97 4.65
C GLU A 179 2.53 8.35 3.25
N ALA A 180 3.68 8.45 2.58
CA ALA A 180 3.89 7.86 1.26
C ALA A 180 3.70 6.33 1.28
N LEU A 181 4.18 5.66 2.33
CA LEU A 181 4.05 4.22 2.47
C LEU A 181 2.60 3.78 2.79
N GLN A 182 1.89 4.52 3.64
CA GLN A 182 0.44 4.32 3.88
C GLN A 182 -0.36 4.44 2.58
N LEU A 183 -0.05 5.45 1.75
CA LEU A 183 -0.70 5.65 0.45
C LEU A 183 -0.38 4.53 -0.53
N TYR A 184 0.89 4.09 -0.59
CA TYR A 184 1.29 2.96 -1.42
C TYR A 184 0.57 1.66 -1.01
N LEU A 185 0.54 1.34 0.28
CA LEU A 185 -0.15 0.14 0.78
C LEU A 185 -1.65 0.15 0.44
N LYS A 186 -2.29 1.32 0.42
CA LYS A 186 -3.70 1.46 0.03
C LYS A 186 -3.97 1.14 -1.45
N LEU A 187 -2.93 1.18 -2.31
CA LEU A 187 -3.02 0.83 -3.73
C LEU A 187 -2.81 -0.68 -3.98
N LEU A 188 -2.36 -1.44 -2.97
CA LEU A 188 -2.14 -2.88 -3.09
C LEU A 188 -3.45 -3.68 -3.01
N ALA A 189 -3.39 -4.92 -3.47
CA ALA A 189 -4.49 -5.86 -3.33
C ALA A 189 -4.71 -6.22 -1.85
N PRO A 190 -5.97 -6.36 -1.39
CA PRO A 190 -6.29 -6.52 0.03
C PRO A 190 -5.64 -7.76 0.68
N ASN A 191 -5.50 -8.85 -0.08
CA ASN A 191 -4.83 -10.06 0.37
C ASN A 191 -3.33 -9.84 0.67
N ILE A 192 -2.65 -9.01 -0.14
CA ILE A 192 -1.24 -8.66 0.09
C ILE A 192 -1.11 -7.77 1.33
N ILE A 193 -2.05 -6.84 1.51
CA ILE A 193 -2.08 -5.93 2.68
C ILE A 193 -2.24 -6.73 3.98
N GLU A 194 -3.18 -7.67 4.03
CA GLU A 194 -3.42 -8.50 5.22
C GLU A 194 -2.23 -9.41 5.52
N GLU A 195 -1.67 -10.08 4.51
CA GLU A 195 -0.47 -10.91 4.66
C GLU A 195 0.72 -10.10 5.17
N LEU A 196 0.93 -8.89 4.62
CA LEU A 196 2.01 -8.00 5.04
C LEU A 196 1.79 -7.47 6.47
N HIS A 197 0.56 -7.10 6.84
CA HIS A 197 0.24 -6.60 8.18
C HIS A 197 0.54 -7.65 9.26
N ARG A 198 0.10 -8.89 9.05
CA ARG A 198 0.37 -10.01 9.95
C ARG A 198 1.86 -10.29 10.07
N LEU A 199 2.57 -10.36 8.94
CA LEU A 199 4.01 -10.57 8.92
C LEU A 199 4.76 -9.45 9.65
N LEU A 200 4.50 -8.17 9.33
CA LEU A 200 5.20 -7.04 9.96
C LEU A 200 4.96 -6.99 11.48
N THR A 201 3.74 -7.28 11.92
CA THR A 201 3.40 -7.36 13.34
C THR A 201 4.20 -8.46 14.03
N PHE A 202 4.25 -9.66 13.44
CA PHE A 202 5.07 -10.75 13.97
C PHE A 202 6.56 -10.39 14.01
N LEU A 203 7.10 -9.79 12.94
CA LEU A 203 8.51 -9.40 12.87
C LEU A 203 8.86 -8.33 13.90
N ALA A 204 7.97 -7.35 14.12
CA ALA A 204 8.16 -6.31 15.13
C ALA A 204 8.28 -6.93 16.53
N ILE A 205 7.31 -7.77 16.93
CA ILE A 205 7.30 -8.45 18.23
C ILE A 205 8.52 -9.40 18.37
N ALA A 206 8.86 -10.13 17.32
CA ALA A 206 10.01 -11.03 17.33
C ALA A 206 11.35 -10.28 17.36
N SER A 207 11.39 -9.00 17.00
CA SER A 207 12.60 -8.17 17.00
C SER A 207 12.92 -7.56 18.37
N GLU A 208 11.96 -7.54 19.30
CA GLU A 208 12.11 -6.96 20.63
C GLU A 208 13.18 -7.69 21.45
N SER A 209 13.91 -6.95 22.28
CA SER A 209 15.02 -7.52 23.07
C SER A 209 14.57 -8.48 24.17
N GLU A 210 13.34 -8.32 24.66
CA GLU A 210 12.70 -9.15 25.69
C GLU A 210 12.04 -10.41 25.11
N SER A 211 11.91 -10.47 23.78
CA SER A 211 11.32 -11.61 23.09
C SER A 211 12.25 -12.83 23.06
N TYR A 212 11.73 -13.96 22.58
CA TYR A 212 12.51 -15.19 22.44
C TYR A 212 13.77 -14.98 21.59
N ARG A 213 14.93 -15.38 22.12
CA ARG A 213 16.22 -15.19 21.45
C ARG A 213 16.35 -16.12 20.24
N LEU A 214 16.26 -15.56 19.03
CA LEU A 214 16.31 -16.31 17.78
C LEU A 214 17.70 -16.95 17.54
N GLN A 215 18.76 -16.19 17.78
CA GLN A 215 20.14 -16.65 17.67
C GLN A 215 20.98 -16.18 18.87
N LYS A 216 21.83 -17.07 19.41
CA LYS A 216 22.64 -16.75 20.60
C LYS A 216 23.63 -15.61 20.35
N GLN A 217 24.16 -15.51 19.13
CA GLN A 217 25.26 -14.59 18.80
C GLN A 217 24.81 -13.21 18.30
N PHE A 218 23.59 -13.10 17.76
CA PHE A 218 23.12 -11.89 17.08
C PHE A 218 21.83 -11.39 17.71
N GLU A 219 21.65 -10.07 17.71
CA GLU A 219 20.40 -9.44 18.13
C GLU A 219 19.23 -9.87 17.22
N ASN A 220 18.07 -10.08 17.82
CA ASN A 220 16.86 -10.53 17.11
C ASN A 220 16.53 -9.60 15.93
N ARG A 221 16.58 -8.29 16.17
CA ARG A 221 16.39 -7.26 15.14
C ARG A 221 17.31 -7.44 13.94
N PHE A 222 18.61 -7.66 14.18
CA PHE A 222 19.56 -7.89 13.11
C PHE A 222 19.25 -9.17 12.32
N VAL A 223 18.94 -10.27 13.02
CA VAL A 223 18.58 -11.55 12.38
C VAL A 223 17.33 -11.40 11.52
N ILE A 224 16.32 -10.69 12.01
CA ILE A 224 15.06 -10.45 11.30
C ILE A 224 15.29 -9.60 10.06
N ILE A 225 15.95 -8.45 10.19
CA ILE A 225 16.22 -7.58 9.03
C ILE A 225 17.00 -8.35 7.97
N LYS A 226 18.08 -9.05 8.34
CA LYS A 226 18.89 -9.81 7.37
C LYS A 226 18.13 -10.97 6.72
N THR A 227 17.31 -11.68 7.48
CA THR A 227 16.56 -12.84 6.99
C THR A 227 15.36 -12.44 6.14
N CYS A 228 14.58 -11.47 6.61
CA CYS A 228 13.25 -11.17 6.09
C CYS A 228 13.23 -10.08 5.01
N THR A 229 14.27 -9.25 4.89
CA THR A 229 14.34 -8.23 3.82
C THR A 229 14.08 -8.84 2.45
N LYS A 230 14.65 -10.02 2.17
CA LYS A 230 14.50 -10.70 0.88
C LYS A 230 13.07 -11.21 0.60
N PHE A 231 12.25 -11.40 1.64
CA PHE A 231 10.86 -11.82 1.51
C PHE A 231 9.93 -10.64 1.24
N ILE A 232 10.24 -9.50 1.86
CA ILE A 232 9.44 -8.28 1.77
C ILE A 232 9.79 -7.53 0.47
N LEU A 233 11.09 -7.41 0.16
CA LEU A 233 11.64 -6.67 -0.99
C LEU A 233 12.67 -7.54 -1.71
N GLN A 234 12.30 -8.15 -2.83
CA GLN A 234 13.25 -8.85 -3.70
C GLN A 234 13.53 -8.00 -4.93
N ASN A 235 14.45 -7.04 -4.78
CA ASN A 235 14.80 -6.12 -5.86
C ASN A 235 16.29 -6.23 -6.22
N ARG A 236 16.58 -6.35 -7.52
CA ARG A 236 17.97 -6.39 -8.03
C ARG A 236 18.61 -5.00 -8.16
N THR A 237 17.79 -3.95 -8.15
CA THR A 237 18.17 -2.55 -8.39
C THR A 237 18.48 -1.80 -7.10
N LEU A 238 17.69 -2.01 -6.04
CA LEU A 238 17.96 -1.43 -4.73
C LEU A 238 19.21 -2.05 -4.11
N SER A 239 20.06 -1.22 -3.50
CA SER A 239 21.18 -1.72 -2.74
C SER A 239 20.70 -2.50 -1.51
N LYS A 240 21.50 -3.45 -1.04
CA LYS A 240 21.18 -4.25 0.16
C LYS A 240 20.87 -3.36 1.37
N THR A 241 21.64 -2.29 1.56
CA THR A 241 21.45 -1.34 2.66
C THR A 241 20.11 -0.60 2.56
N GLN A 242 19.71 -0.19 1.35
CA GLN A 242 18.44 0.50 1.14
C GLN A 242 17.22 -0.41 1.34
N ALA A 243 17.31 -1.67 0.89
CA ALA A 243 16.25 -2.65 1.12
C ALA A 243 16.10 -2.98 2.62
N GLU A 244 17.22 -3.08 3.34
CA GLU A 244 17.23 -3.26 4.80
C GLU A 244 16.68 -2.03 5.53
N LEU A 245 17.01 -0.81 5.07
CA LEU A 245 16.48 0.44 5.61
C LEU A 245 14.96 0.52 5.47
N LEU A 246 14.43 0.23 4.28
CA LEU A 246 12.98 0.23 4.06
C LEU A 246 12.28 -0.87 4.86
N THR A 247 12.87 -2.07 4.94
CA THR A 247 12.35 -3.16 5.77
C THR A 247 12.30 -2.78 7.24
N GLN A 248 13.36 -2.14 7.72
CA GLN A 248 13.42 -1.64 9.09
C GLN A 248 12.33 -0.60 9.34
N PHE A 249 12.17 0.36 8.43
CA PHE A 249 11.15 1.40 8.53
C PHE A 249 9.73 0.82 8.52
N LEU A 250 9.46 -0.19 7.67
CA LEU A 250 8.19 -0.91 7.63
C LEU A 250 7.87 -1.57 8.99
N MET A 251 8.85 -2.24 9.57
CA MET A 251 8.70 -2.95 10.84
C MET A 251 8.50 -1.98 12.02
N ASP A 252 9.27 -0.89 12.06
CA ASP A 252 9.20 0.10 13.14
C ASP A 252 7.84 0.83 13.16
N ASN A 253 7.19 0.98 12.00
CA ASN A 253 5.91 1.68 11.87
C ASN A 253 4.70 0.74 11.68
N HIS A 254 4.83 -0.56 11.91
CA HIS A 254 3.81 -1.57 11.60
C HIS A 254 2.39 -1.23 12.13
N SER A 255 2.27 -0.60 13.30
CA SER A 255 0.98 -0.19 13.89
C SER A 255 0.33 1.01 13.20
N GLU A 256 1.12 1.90 12.59
CA GLU A 256 0.64 3.12 11.94
C GLU A 256 0.44 2.94 10.43
N LEU A 257 1.15 2.00 9.80
CA LEU A 257 1.19 1.82 8.34
C LEU A 257 -0.15 1.55 7.67
N PHE A 258 -1.08 0.91 8.37
CA PHE A 258 -2.38 0.51 7.82
C PHE A 258 -3.50 1.49 8.18
N LYS A 259 -3.19 2.59 8.87
CA LYS A 259 -4.14 3.67 9.15
C LYS A 259 -4.30 4.56 7.93
N ALA A 260 -5.51 5.07 7.73
CA ALA A 260 -5.78 6.03 6.66
C ALA A 260 -5.13 7.38 6.99
N PRO A 261 -4.28 7.94 6.10
CA PRO A 261 -3.68 9.25 6.30
C PRO A 261 -4.77 10.34 6.41
N LEU A 262 -4.72 11.18 7.45
CA LEU A 262 -5.69 12.26 7.66
C LEU A 262 -5.74 13.24 6.48
N THR A 263 -4.57 13.55 5.92
CA THR A 263 -4.40 14.37 4.70
C THR A 263 -5.22 13.81 3.54
N LEU A 264 -5.19 12.49 3.32
CA LEU A 264 -5.97 11.84 2.28
C LEU A 264 -7.47 11.93 2.55
N LEU A 265 -7.90 11.75 3.81
CA LEU A 265 -9.32 11.90 4.19
C LEU A 265 -9.82 13.31 3.87
N GLU A 266 -9.05 14.34 4.21
CA GLU A 266 -9.38 15.74 3.94
C GLU A 266 -9.44 16.06 2.44
N LEU A 267 -8.42 15.64 1.68
CA LEU A 267 -8.37 15.84 0.22
C LEU A 267 -9.53 15.14 -0.49
N THR A 268 -9.81 13.89 -0.10
CA THR A 268 -10.91 13.11 -0.68
C THR A 268 -12.27 13.71 -0.29
N SER A 269 -12.46 14.11 0.97
CA SER A 269 -13.70 14.76 1.42
C SER A 269 -13.98 16.05 0.65
N ARG A 270 -12.97 16.92 0.53
CA ARG A 270 -13.07 18.16 -0.25
C ARG A 270 -13.39 17.88 -1.71
N ARG A 271 -12.77 16.86 -2.30
CA ARG A 271 -13.01 16.46 -3.69
C ARG A 271 -14.43 15.95 -3.90
N LEU A 272 -14.91 15.05 -3.05
CA LEU A 272 -16.28 14.54 -3.11
C LEU A 272 -17.30 15.66 -2.93
N GLN A 273 -17.07 16.59 -1.99
CA GLN A 273 -17.92 17.76 -1.82
C GLN A 273 -17.99 18.62 -3.08
N SER A 274 -16.84 18.92 -3.72
CA SER A 274 -16.82 19.70 -4.96
C SER A 274 -17.62 19.03 -6.09
N LEU A 275 -17.57 17.69 -6.20
CA LEU A 275 -18.34 16.93 -7.19
C LEU A 275 -19.85 16.98 -6.89
N LEU A 276 -20.24 16.92 -5.62
CA LEU A 276 -21.65 17.06 -5.20
C LEU A 276 -22.21 18.45 -5.53
N GLU A 277 -21.39 19.48 -5.38
CA GLU A 277 -21.73 20.87 -5.73
C GLU A 277 -21.74 21.13 -7.25
N GLY A 278 -21.39 20.13 -8.07
CA GLY A 278 -21.33 20.24 -9.52
C GLY A 278 -20.19 21.12 -10.03
N GLN A 279 -19.14 21.29 -9.21
CA GLN A 279 -17.92 21.99 -9.63
C GLN A 279 -17.20 21.15 -10.69
N ASP A 280 -16.51 21.84 -11.60
CA ASP A 280 -15.74 21.20 -12.66
C ASP A 280 -14.65 20.29 -12.03
N PRO A 281 -14.59 19.01 -12.43
CA PRO A 281 -13.56 18.10 -11.95
C PRO A 281 -12.13 18.60 -12.23
N ASP A 282 -11.88 19.44 -13.23
CA ASP A 282 -10.52 19.82 -13.57
C ASP A 282 -10.02 21.04 -12.77
N ILE A 283 -10.92 21.89 -12.23
CA ILE A 283 -10.56 23.12 -11.52
C ILE A 283 -9.87 22.86 -10.17
N ASN A 284 -10.30 21.82 -9.44
CA ASN A 284 -9.79 21.49 -8.10
C ASN A 284 -8.81 20.30 -8.08
N SER A 285 -8.30 19.88 -9.25
CA SER A 285 -7.40 18.72 -9.35
C SER A 285 -5.99 18.97 -8.79
N GLY A 286 -5.63 20.23 -8.48
CA GLY A 286 -4.29 20.58 -8.00
C GLY A 286 -3.19 20.46 -9.06
N PHE A 287 -3.54 20.07 -10.29
CA PHE A 287 -2.67 20.07 -11.45
C PHE A 287 -3.18 21.08 -12.47
N THR A 288 -2.30 22.00 -12.88
CA THR A 288 -2.45 22.72 -14.13
C THR A 288 -2.19 21.72 -15.24
N PHE A 289 -3.25 21.12 -15.80
CA PHE A 289 -3.14 20.56 -17.15
C PHE A 289 -2.59 21.66 -18.06
N CYS A 290 -1.78 21.31 -19.07
CA CYS A 290 -1.23 22.25 -20.03
C CYS A 290 -2.33 23.23 -20.48
N GLN A 291 -2.29 24.45 -19.95
CA GLN A 291 -3.28 25.45 -20.32
C GLN A 291 -3.02 25.75 -21.80
N ARG A 292 -4.04 25.54 -22.63
CA ARG A 292 -3.90 25.77 -24.07
C ARG A 292 -3.62 27.24 -24.28
N ILE A 293 -2.35 27.56 -24.49
CA ILE A 293 -1.93 28.91 -24.85
C ILE A 293 -2.47 29.24 -26.24
N THR A 294 -2.83 30.50 -26.41
CA THR A 294 -3.22 31.02 -27.72
C THR A 294 -2.01 30.99 -28.66
N THR A 295 -2.26 30.94 -29.96
CA THR A 295 -1.18 30.99 -30.97
C THR A 295 -0.30 32.22 -30.82
N LYS A 296 -0.87 33.33 -30.33
CA LYS A 296 -0.14 34.57 -30.06
C LYS A 296 0.80 34.42 -28.87
N GLU A 297 0.32 33.90 -27.74
CA GLU A 297 1.14 33.65 -26.55
C GLU A 297 2.27 32.66 -26.85
N TYR A 298 2.02 31.66 -27.69
CA TYR A 298 3.06 30.75 -28.16
C TYR A 298 4.19 31.47 -28.93
N GLU A 299 3.84 32.33 -29.90
CA GLU A 299 4.85 33.08 -30.65
C GLU A 299 5.61 34.09 -29.77
N ASP A 300 4.92 34.73 -28.81
CA ASP A 300 5.54 35.63 -27.84
C ASP A 300 6.53 34.86 -26.94
N GLN A 301 6.13 33.71 -26.38
CA GLN A 301 6.99 32.85 -25.55
C GLN A 301 8.18 32.29 -26.34
N LYS A 302 7.98 31.94 -27.61
CA LYS A 302 9.03 31.46 -28.51
C LYS A 302 10.07 32.55 -28.80
N GLN A 303 9.64 33.79 -29.04
CA GLN A 303 10.55 34.92 -29.18
C GLN A 303 11.32 35.18 -27.89
N GLN A 304 10.65 35.14 -26.74
CA GLN A 304 11.27 35.37 -25.44
C GLN A 304 12.29 34.26 -25.10
N THR A 305 11.96 33.00 -25.39
CA THR A 305 12.87 31.86 -25.19
C THR A 305 14.11 31.99 -26.07
N ASN A 306 13.96 32.39 -27.34
CA ASN A 306 15.10 32.65 -28.22
C ASN A 306 16.00 33.77 -27.68
N GLN A 307 15.43 34.84 -27.12
CA GLN A 307 16.22 35.92 -26.50
C GLN A 307 16.98 35.42 -25.27
N TYR A 308 16.35 34.61 -24.40
CA TYR A 308 17.03 34.03 -23.24
C TYR A 308 18.13 33.05 -23.64
N LEU A 309 17.91 32.23 -24.67
CA LEU A 309 18.92 31.32 -25.19
C LEU A 309 20.13 32.08 -25.76
N LEU A 310 19.89 33.17 -26.51
CA LEU A 310 20.96 34.04 -26.99
C LEU A 310 21.73 34.70 -25.84
N ALA A 311 21.03 35.18 -24.81
CA ALA A 311 21.65 35.74 -23.62
C ALA A 311 22.49 34.70 -22.86
N LEU A 312 22.01 33.45 -22.78
CA LEU A 312 22.72 32.35 -22.15
C LEU A 312 23.99 31.97 -22.94
N ILE A 313 23.91 31.91 -24.27
CA ILE A 313 25.08 31.68 -25.14
C ILE A 313 26.12 32.79 -24.94
N GLN A 314 25.69 34.05 -24.88
CA GLN A 314 26.59 35.18 -24.60
C GLN A 314 27.19 35.11 -23.19
N ALA A 315 26.42 34.71 -22.17
CA ALA A 315 26.93 34.53 -20.82
C ALA A 315 27.99 33.41 -20.76
N MET A 316 27.75 32.29 -21.45
CA MET A 316 28.70 31.18 -21.54
C MET A 316 29.98 31.54 -22.32
N ASP A 317 29.87 32.35 -23.37
CA ASP A 317 31.04 32.82 -24.13
C ASP A 317 31.91 33.78 -23.30
N ASN A 318 31.28 34.58 -22.43
CA ASN A 318 31.96 35.49 -21.51
C ASN A 318 32.46 34.84 -20.21
N ASP A 319 32.08 33.59 -19.92
CA ASP A 319 32.51 32.88 -18.71
C ASP A 319 33.98 32.42 -18.81
N PRO A 320 34.89 32.87 -17.93
CA PRO A 320 36.31 32.50 -17.97
C PRO A 320 36.59 31.06 -17.51
N THR A 321 35.62 30.37 -16.91
CA THR A 321 35.78 28.99 -16.40
C THR A 321 35.58 27.92 -17.49
N VAL A 322 34.98 28.28 -18.62
CA VAL A 322 34.67 27.35 -19.71
C VAL A 322 35.84 27.30 -20.73
N PRO A 323 36.46 26.12 -20.98
CA PRO A 323 37.58 25.98 -21.91
C PRO A 323 37.22 26.33 -23.36
N LEU A 324 38.10 27.06 -24.05
CA LEU A 324 37.94 27.51 -25.45
C LEU A 324 37.61 26.39 -26.47
N LYS A 325 38.00 25.14 -26.19
CA LYS A 325 37.66 23.98 -27.03
C LYS A 325 36.17 23.60 -26.98
N GLN A 326 35.50 23.83 -25.86
CA GLN A 326 34.06 23.57 -25.71
C GLN A 326 33.23 24.72 -26.28
N LYS A 327 33.67 25.98 -26.10
CA LYS A 327 33.03 27.17 -26.70
C LYS A 327 32.87 27.08 -28.22
N LYS A 328 33.89 26.57 -28.92
CA LYS A 328 33.88 26.38 -30.39
C LYS A 328 32.98 25.24 -30.91
N LYS A 329 32.43 24.39 -30.04
CA LYS A 329 31.50 23.30 -30.42
C LYS A 329 30.02 23.67 -30.23
N LEU A 330 29.74 24.78 -29.55
CA LEU A 330 28.39 25.23 -29.17
C LEU A 330 27.83 26.32 -30.10
N ILE A 331 28.68 26.90 -30.96
CA ILE A 331 28.34 27.77 -32.09
C ILE A 331 28.39 26.91 -33.35
#